data_AF-A0A818ANL1-F1
#
_entry.id   AF-A0A818ANL1-F1
#
_cell.length_a   1.000
_cell.length_b   1.000
_cell.length_c   1.000
_cell.angle_alpha   90.00
_cell.angle_beta   90.00
_cell.angle_gamma   90.00
#
_symmetry.space_group_name_H-M   'P 1'
#
loop_
_entity.id
_entity.type
_entity.pdbx_description
1 polymer ?
#
loop_
_entity_poly.entity_id
_entity_poly.type
_entity_poly.pdbx_seq_one_letter_code
_entity_poly.pdbx_strand_id
1 'polypeptide(L)'
;MNIWFIIFICTIPTILSARIFRINNQCDQKLWFGTQGKPLIYSGGFEVNARSTKDISVPDGWVSGRIWPRTNCRSVNGKFTCSTGDCGAPTNGYGMACNGIGGQPPATLAEFTLNGWGGSDFYDLSNVDGNTISMTIRPIPGQYTRVNNPSLGKYNCGTATCIFDPNRCPPELQMDDGTGRKICASICAAIHNAQQRARHVHLQKIYNNPDTRSLATCIFDPNRCPPELQMDDGTGRKICASICAAIHNAQQRARHVHLQKIYNNPDTRSLVSPHDKVTPGRKCYVEKWPRSTQNTRYDEVFKSQCPDAYSWQFDDLASTYQCSKANYEIILCPDSNPVKSGEPGSNIQWNGKNWAMSCDFRGNDLTNVQISLHLCSRKCAEIQGCTHFTWTRYKGGTCWMKTGTVSKKDALTTNDQTMMCGVMNEEQEKNKGSTIQWNGKNWAMACDFHGKDLSKVQTTAELCGSKCVETQGCTHFTWARHNGGTCWMKTGAVCQKDAFATNDPTMVCGIRDDGQEKNRNLTIQWNGKNWAMSCDFRRNDLSYVQTSREFCGKKCAETPGCTHFTWTRYKGGTCWMKTGAVSKNDAFATNDPTMMCGVLTHA
;
A
#
# COMPACT_ATOMS: atom_id res chain seq x y z
N MET A 1 -19.52 57.53 -44.23
CA MET A 1 -20.30 56.82 -43.19
C MET A 1 -19.41 55.69 -42.67
N ASN A 2 -18.65 55.95 -41.60
CA ASN A 2 -17.62 55.02 -41.10
C ASN A 2 -18.26 54.08 -40.08
N ILE A 3 -18.45 52.81 -40.47
CA ILE A 3 -19.01 51.76 -39.61
C ILE A 3 -17.85 51.15 -38.82
N TRP A 4 -17.84 51.36 -37.50
CA TRP A 4 -16.94 50.69 -36.57
C TRP A 4 -17.50 49.30 -36.23
N PHE A 5 -16.79 48.23 -36.63
CA PHE A 5 -17.08 46.88 -36.16
C PHE A 5 -16.47 46.69 -34.76
N ILE A 6 -17.31 46.67 -33.72
CA ILE A 6 -16.91 46.24 -32.38
C ILE A 6 -16.85 44.72 -32.38
N ILE A 7 -15.64 44.16 -32.33
CA ILE A 7 -15.41 42.73 -32.13
C ILE A 7 -15.64 42.43 -30.64
N PHE A 8 -16.77 41.80 -30.33
CA PHE A 8 -17.03 41.21 -29.01
C PHE A 8 -16.21 39.92 -28.88
N ILE A 9 -15.09 39.96 -28.15
CA ILE A 9 -14.33 38.76 -27.79
C ILE A 9 -15.15 38.03 -26.71
N CYS A 10 -15.94 37.03 -27.14
CA CYS A 10 -16.58 36.09 -26.24
C CYS A 10 -15.50 35.17 -25.64
N THR A 11 -15.04 35.50 -24.43
CA THR A 11 -14.18 34.59 -23.66
C THR A 11 -15.06 33.46 -23.13
N ILE A 12 -14.95 32.27 -23.73
CA ILE A 12 -15.54 31.05 -23.16
C ILE A 12 -14.78 30.78 -21.86
N PRO A 13 -15.42 30.80 -20.68
CA PRO A 13 -14.73 30.44 -19.45
C PRO A 13 -14.27 29.00 -19.59
N THR A 14 -12.95 28.78 -19.52
CA THR A 14 -12.40 27.44 -19.41
C THR A 14 -12.93 26.88 -18.10
N ILE A 15 -13.80 25.86 -18.19
CA ILE A 15 -14.24 25.11 -17.03
C ILE A 15 -13.00 24.38 -16.51
N LEU A 16 -12.32 24.96 -15.52
CA LEU A 16 -11.31 24.25 -14.74
C LEU A 16 -12.00 23.04 -14.13
N SER A 17 -11.63 21.84 -14.60
CA SER A 17 -12.05 20.61 -13.97
C SER A 17 -11.58 20.65 -12.51
N ALA A 18 -12.50 20.38 -11.58
CA ALA A 18 -12.24 20.43 -10.15
C ALA A 18 -12.47 19.05 -9.53
N ARG A 19 -11.66 18.73 -8.54
CA ARG A 19 -11.70 17.52 -7.70
C ARG A 19 -12.34 17.86 -6.36
N ILE A 20 -13.07 16.90 -5.82
CA ILE A 20 -13.66 17.00 -4.49
C ILE A 20 -12.76 16.31 -3.48
N PHE A 21 -12.42 17.05 -2.43
CA PHE A 21 -11.71 16.55 -1.27
C PHE A 21 -12.67 16.61 -0.09
N ARG A 22 -13.08 15.44 0.42
CA ARG A 22 -13.96 15.31 1.57
C ARG A 22 -13.14 15.29 2.85
N ILE A 23 -13.22 16.36 3.63
CA ILE A 23 -12.54 16.47 4.92
C ILE A 23 -13.49 15.98 6.01
N ASN A 24 -13.22 14.81 6.57
CA ASN A 24 -14.02 14.15 7.60
C ASN A 24 -13.34 14.30 8.96
N ASN A 25 -13.79 15.29 9.74
CA ASN A 25 -13.27 15.52 11.09
C ASN A 25 -13.99 14.62 12.08
N GLN A 26 -13.37 13.49 12.43
CA GLN A 26 -13.90 12.62 13.47
C GLN A 26 -13.40 13.02 14.86
N CYS A 27 -12.52 14.00 15.02
CA CYS A 27 -12.08 14.43 16.34
C CYS A 27 -13.24 15.06 17.14
N ASP A 28 -13.15 15.01 18.48
CA ASP A 28 -14.10 15.68 19.40
C ASP A 28 -13.93 17.20 19.48
N GLN A 29 -12.92 17.72 18.79
CA GLN A 29 -12.66 19.15 18.70
C GLN A 29 -12.87 19.65 17.27
N LYS A 30 -13.25 20.91 17.17
CA LYS A 30 -13.18 21.66 15.91
C LYS A 30 -11.72 21.73 15.45
N LEU A 31 -11.50 21.49 14.17
CA LEU A 31 -10.19 21.61 13.55
C LEU A 31 -10.17 22.76 12.55
N TRP A 32 -9.07 23.50 12.59
CA TRP A 32 -8.74 24.49 11.57
C TRP A 32 -7.68 23.92 10.66
N PHE A 33 -7.79 24.13 9.36
CA PHE A 33 -6.86 23.59 8.39
C PHE A 33 -6.06 24.71 7.78
N GLY A 34 -4.78 24.46 7.57
CA GLY A 34 -3.96 25.23 6.65
C GLY A 34 -3.87 24.52 5.30
N THR A 35 -3.75 25.30 4.23
CA THR A 35 -3.49 24.78 2.89
C THR A 35 -2.33 25.51 2.22
N GLN A 36 -1.56 24.76 1.43
CA GLN A 36 -0.55 25.27 0.50
C GLN A 36 -0.74 24.60 -0.86
N GLY A 37 -0.22 25.23 -1.91
CA GLY A 37 -0.20 24.67 -3.25
C GLY A 37 -0.45 25.72 -4.32
N LYS A 38 -0.44 25.29 -5.58
CA LYS A 38 -0.70 26.15 -6.74
C LYS A 38 -1.90 25.63 -7.53
N PRO A 39 -3.00 26.40 -7.65
CA PRO A 39 -3.27 27.66 -6.94
C PRO A 39 -3.53 27.43 -5.44
N LEU A 40 -3.57 28.51 -4.68
CA LEU A 40 -3.86 28.47 -3.25
C LEU A 40 -5.37 28.25 -3.01
N ILE A 41 -5.72 27.24 -2.21
CA ILE A 41 -7.11 26.83 -1.99
C ILE A 41 -7.65 27.52 -0.72
N TYR A 42 -8.85 28.12 -0.76
CA TYR A 42 -9.47 28.85 0.36
C TYR A 42 -8.53 29.89 1.02
N SER A 43 -7.77 30.63 0.23
CA SER A 43 -6.78 31.61 0.72
C SER A 43 -5.75 31.02 1.72
N GLY A 44 -5.58 29.69 1.74
CA GLY A 44 -4.65 29.03 2.65
C GLY A 44 -5.28 28.49 3.92
N GLY A 45 -6.60 28.52 4.11
CA GLY A 45 -7.19 27.90 5.30
C GLY A 45 -8.71 27.82 5.35
N PHE A 46 -9.20 26.86 6.11
CA PHE A 46 -10.62 26.64 6.36
C PHE A 46 -10.82 25.96 7.72
N GLU A 47 -12.06 25.72 8.11
CA GLU A 47 -12.40 25.00 9.33
C GLU A 47 -13.43 23.90 9.09
N VAL A 48 -13.40 22.89 9.96
CA VAL A 48 -14.36 21.79 10.03
C VAL A 48 -14.73 21.54 11.49
N ASN A 49 -16.01 21.59 11.80
CA ASN A 49 -16.51 21.34 13.16
C ASN A 49 -16.19 19.92 13.63
N ALA A 50 -16.23 19.69 14.95
CA ALA A 50 -16.11 18.36 15.53
C ALA A 50 -17.17 17.42 14.92
N ARG A 51 -16.81 16.15 14.72
CA ARG A 51 -17.71 15.10 14.22
C ARG A 51 -18.46 15.47 12.93
N SER A 52 -17.84 16.26 12.07
CA SER A 52 -18.48 16.83 10.87
C SER A 52 -17.62 16.61 9.63
N THR A 53 -18.28 16.68 8.49
CA THR A 53 -17.64 16.54 7.18
C THR A 53 -17.79 17.82 6.37
N LYS A 54 -16.76 18.19 5.62
CA LYS A 54 -16.76 19.31 4.69
C LYS A 54 -16.11 18.92 3.38
N ASP A 55 -16.85 19.07 2.29
CA ASP A 55 -16.29 18.92 0.94
C ASP A 55 -15.63 20.23 0.51
N ILE A 56 -14.40 20.14 0.02
CA ILE A 56 -13.64 21.26 -0.53
C ILE A 56 -13.34 21.00 -2.01
N SER A 57 -13.32 22.07 -2.81
CA SER A 57 -13.02 22.01 -4.24
C SER A 57 -11.54 22.33 -4.47
N VAL A 58 -10.86 21.46 -5.22
CA VAL A 58 -9.43 21.57 -5.55
C VAL A 58 -9.26 21.46 -7.07
N PRO A 59 -8.44 22.28 -7.74
CA PRO A 59 -8.23 22.17 -9.19
C PRO A 59 -7.61 20.84 -9.60
N ASP A 60 -7.96 20.36 -10.80
CA ASP A 60 -7.47 19.08 -11.35
C ASP A 60 -5.93 18.98 -11.44
N GLY A 61 -5.24 20.10 -11.67
CA GLY A 61 -3.78 20.19 -11.73
C GLY A 61 -3.14 20.77 -10.47
N TRP A 62 -3.72 20.56 -9.29
CA TRP A 62 -3.18 21.13 -8.06
C TRP A 62 -1.83 20.50 -7.68
N VAL A 63 -0.77 21.31 -7.68
CA VAL A 63 0.60 20.86 -7.41
C VAL A 63 1.17 21.45 -6.12
N SER A 64 2.10 20.73 -5.51
CA SER A 64 2.67 21.06 -4.19
C SER A 64 1.59 21.29 -3.14
N GLY A 65 0.49 20.53 -3.27
CA GLY A 65 -0.68 20.63 -2.42
C GLY A 65 -0.40 20.09 -1.05
N ARG A 66 -0.75 20.84 -0.01
CA ARG A 66 -0.72 20.38 1.38
C ARG A 66 -1.96 20.77 2.12
N ILE A 67 -2.40 19.87 2.99
CA ILE A 67 -3.47 20.09 3.93
C ILE A 67 -3.01 19.57 5.29
N TRP A 68 -3.12 20.38 6.32
CA TRP A 68 -2.78 19.96 7.69
C TRP A 68 -3.77 20.53 8.71
N PRO A 69 -4.09 19.77 9.77
CA PRO A 69 -4.92 20.25 10.87
C PRO A 69 -4.10 21.10 11.85
N ARG A 70 -4.77 22.09 12.41
CA ARG A 70 -4.33 23.00 13.47
C ARG A 70 -5.27 22.85 14.64
N THR A 71 -4.70 22.68 15.84
CA THR A 71 -5.47 22.42 17.06
C THR A 71 -5.32 23.56 18.05
N ASN A 72 -6.26 23.62 18.99
CA ASN A 72 -6.29 24.59 20.08
C ASN A 72 -6.06 26.03 19.58
N CYS A 73 -6.81 26.40 18.53
CA CYS A 73 -6.72 27.72 17.92
C CYS A 73 -7.62 28.72 18.65
N ARG A 74 -7.10 29.94 18.83
CA ARG A 74 -7.77 31.04 19.50
C ARG A 74 -7.55 32.35 18.76
N SER A 75 -8.55 33.22 18.82
CA SER A 75 -8.42 34.61 18.41
C SER A 75 -8.30 35.48 19.66
N VAL A 76 -7.14 36.08 19.89
CA VAL A 76 -6.88 36.98 21.03
C VAL A 76 -6.41 38.31 20.47
N ASN A 77 -7.10 39.41 20.81
CA ASN A 77 -6.79 40.76 20.33
C ASN A 77 -6.64 40.87 18.80
N GLY A 78 -7.53 40.19 18.07
CA GLY A 78 -7.52 40.16 16.61
C GLY A 78 -6.43 39.27 15.98
N LYS A 79 -5.64 38.54 16.79
CA LYS A 79 -4.64 37.60 16.31
C LYS A 79 -5.13 36.17 16.44
N PHE A 80 -5.26 35.48 15.32
CA PHE A 80 -5.54 34.06 15.26
C PHE A 80 -4.24 33.27 15.43
N THR A 81 -4.18 32.42 16.45
CA THR A 81 -3.01 31.59 16.77
C THR A 81 -3.46 30.20 17.17
N CYS A 82 -2.71 29.18 16.77
CA CYS A 82 -2.92 27.78 17.12
C CYS A 82 -1.74 27.24 17.94
N SER A 83 -1.99 26.17 18.70
CA SER A 83 -0.92 25.54 19.48
C SER A 83 -0.08 24.58 18.62
N THR A 84 -0.69 23.94 17.62
CA THR A 84 0.01 23.07 16.66
C THR A 84 -0.33 23.43 15.23
N GLY A 85 0.61 23.23 14.30
CA GLY A 85 0.41 23.51 12.88
C GLY A 85 0.13 24.98 12.57
N ASP A 86 0.40 25.89 13.50
CA ASP A 86 0.09 27.30 13.34
C ASP A 86 0.81 27.89 12.13
N CYS A 87 0.10 28.72 11.39
CA CYS A 87 0.65 29.44 10.25
C CYS A 87 0.49 30.96 10.44
N GLY A 88 0.04 31.39 11.62
CA GLY A 88 -0.16 32.77 11.99
C GLY A 88 1.18 33.48 12.14
N ALA A 89 1.38 34.50 11.33
CA ALA A 89 2.60 35.29 11.32
C ALA A 89 2.23 36.77 11.15
N PRO A 90 3.14 37.71 11.49
CA PRO A 90 2.95 39.11 11.11
C PRO A 90 2.63 39.28 9.61
N THR A 91 3.20 38.42 8.76
CA THR A 91 3.11 38.48 7.30
C THR A 91 1.74 38.09 6.72
N ASN A 92 0.92 37.33 7.43
CA ASN A 92 -0.48 37.09 7.05
C ASN A 92 -1.48 37.84 7.95
N GLY A 93 -1.00 38.82 8.73
CA GLY A 93 -1.82 39.59 9.66
C GLY A 93 -2.37 38.78 10.83
N TYR A 94 -1.77 37.61 11.15
CA TYR A 94 -2.30 36.64 12.11
C TYR A 94 -3.73 36.20 11.76
N GLY A 95 -4.02 36.03 10.48
CA GLY A 95 -5.32 35.58 10.00
C GLY A 95 -5.55 34.08 10.19
N MET A 96 -6.83 33.66 10.13
CA MET A 96 -7.19 32.24 10.07
C MET A 96 -6.63 31.58 8.80
N ALA A 97 -6.62 32.30 7.69
CA ALA A 97 -6.11 31.81 6.42
C ALA A 97 -4.58 31.90 6.38
N CYS A 98 -3.90 30.81 6.02
CA CYS A 98 -2.44 30.77 6.04
C CYS A 98 -1.80 31.63 4.93
N ASN A 99 -2.54 32.04 3.89
CA ASN A 99 -2.03 32.85 2.78
C ASN A 99 -0.74 32.27 2.14
N GLY A 100 -0.67 30.94 2.06
CA GLY A 100 0.47 30.20 1.49
C GLY A 100 1.63 29.93 2.46
N ILE A 101 1.57 30.42 3.71
CA ILE A 101 2.54 30.11 4.76
C ILE A 101 2.36 28.66 5.23
N GLY A 102 3.47 27.95 5.44
CA GLY A 102 3.45 26.57 5.92
C GLY A 102 3.12 26.50 7.41
N GLY A 103 2.56 25.38 7.84
CA GLY A 103 2.32 25.11 9.25
C GLY A 103 3.63 24.97 10.02
N GLN A 104 3.71 25.57 11.20
CA GLN A 104 4.83 25.38 12.11
C GLN A 104 4.78 23.95 12.69
N PRO A 105 5.89 23.19 12.61
CA PRO A 105 5.98 21.88 13.24
C PRO A 105 5.82 21.96 14.78
N PRO A 106 5.19 20.96 15.43
CA PRO A 106 4.75 19.71 14.82
C PRO A 106 3.44 19.83 14.02
N ALA A 107 3.36 19.10 12.90
CA ALA A 107 2.15 19.01 12.07
C ALA A 107 2.13 17.72 11.22
N THR A 108 1.06 16.93 11.33
CA THR A 108 0.79 15.83 10.38
C THR A 108 0.31 16.43 9.05
N LEU A 109 0.92 16.04 7.93
CA LEU A 109 0.59 16.58 6.61
C LEU A 109 -0.08 15.52 5.73
N ALA A 110 -1.06 15.96 4.93
CA ALA A 110 -1.49 15.27 3.71
C ALA A 110 -0.95 16.04 2.51
N GLU A 111 -0.17 15.38 1.66
CA GLU A 111 0.49 15.99 0.51
C GLU A 111 -0.07 15.45 -0.80
N PHE A 112 -0.16 16.31 -1.81
CA PHE A 112 -0.76 16.00 -3.10
C PHE A 112 -0.01 16.66 -4.27
N THR A 113 0.11 15.93 -5.36
CA THR A 113 0.41 16.46 -6.70
C THR A 113 -0.56 15.82 -7.68
N LEU A 114 -1.60 16.56 -8.07
CA LEU A 114 -2.66 16.08 -8.96
C LEU A 114 -2.27 16.32 -10.41
N ASN A 115 -2.68 15.38 -11.28
CA ASN A 115 -2.35 15.39 -12.70
C ASN A 115 -0.84 15.64 -12.96
N GLY A 116 0.00 14.97 -12.17
CA GLY A 116 1.45 15.07 -12.23
C GLY A 116 2.04 14.26 -13.38
N TRP A 117 3.21 13.65 -13.15
CA TRP A 117 3.89 12.87 -14.19
C TRP A 117 3.00 11.75 -14.73
N GLY A 118 2.88 11.67 -16.06
CA GLY A 118 2.02 10.68 -16.73
C GLY A 118 0.51 10.88 -16.49
N GLY A 119 0.07 12.06 -16.05
CA GLY A 119 -1.33 12.33 -15.71
C GLY A 119 -1.83 11.59 -14.47
N SER A 120 -0.89 11.19 -13.61
CA SER A 120 -1.19 10.49 -12.35
C SER A 120 -1.23 11.48 -11.19
N ASP A 121 -2.12 11.22 -10.25
CA ASP A 121 -2.19 11.87 -8.96
C ASP A 121 -1.21 11.18 -8.02
N PHE A 122 -0.39 11.95 -7.31
CA PHE A 122 0.51 11.47 -6.27
C PHE A 122 0.02 12.01 -4.93
N TYR A 123 -0.08 11.15 -3.93
CA TYR A 123 -0.51 11.55 -2.59
C TYR A 123 0.17 10.71 -1.52
N ASP A 124 0.35 11.32 -0.36
CA ASP A 124 0.97 10.68 0.80
C ASP A 124 0.62 11.39 2.10
N LEU A 125 0.82 10.66 3.20
CA LEU A 125 0.84 11.22 4.54
C LEU A 125 2.29 11.46 4.93
N SER A 126 2.53 12.51 5.72
CA SER A 126 3.87 12.89 6.11
C SER A 126 3.93 13.32 7.57
N ASN A 127 4.80 12.63 8.32
CA ASN A 127 5.23 12.94 9.67
C ASN A 127 6.64 13.55 9.68
N VAL A 128 7.14 14.03 8.54
CA VAL A 128 8.44 14.73 8.45
C VAL A 128 8.46 15.93 9.40
N ASP A 129 7.32 16.60 9.52
CA ASP A 129 7.10 17.72 10.44
C ASP A 129 6.49 17.24 11.77
N GLY A 130 6.53 15.95 12.09
CA GLY A 130 5.96 15.36 13.30
C GLY A 130 4.51 14.91 13.14
N ASN A 131 3.93 14.37 14.22
CA ASN A 131 2.55 13.90 14.25
C ASN A 131 1.74 14.60 15.35
N THR A 132 0.65 15.25 14.93
CA THR A 132 -0.27 15.96 15.84
C THR A 132 -1.66 15.37 15.85
N ILE A 133 -2.14 14.87 14.71
CA ILE A 133 -3.47 14.24 14.55
C ILE A 133 -3.30 13.03 13.63
N SER A 134 -3.79 11.86 14.06
CA SER A 134 -3.90 10.67 13.21
C SER A 134 -4.76 10.96 11.99
N MET A 135 -4.34 10.47 10.82
CA MET A 135 -4.95 10.86 9.55
C MET A 135 -5.01 9.68 8.57
N THR A 136 -6.03 9.67 7.72
CA THR A 136 -6.16 8.74 6.59
C THR A 136 -6.43 9.53 5.31
N ILE A 137 -5.81 9.15 4.20
CA ILE A 137 -6.17 9.59 2.84
C ILE A 137 -6.65 8.36 2.07
N ARG A 138 -7.83 8.44 1.45
CA ARG A 138 -8.29 7.44 0.49
C ARG A 138 -8.96 8.07 -0.73
N PRO A 139 -8.73 7.55 -1.95
CA PRO A 139 -9.59 7.84 -3.08
C PRO A 139 -11.04 7.44 -2.78
N ILE A 140 -12.00 8.28 -3.14
CA ILE A 140 -13.42 8.00 -2.95
C ILE A 140 -13.83 6.85 -3.89
N PRO A 141 -14.40 5.74 -3.37
CA PRO A 141 -14.78 4.59 -4.18
C PRO A 141 -15.65 4.96 -5.40
N GLY A 142 -15.31 4.39 -6.56
CA GLY A 142 -16.02 4.64 -7.81
C GLY A 142 -15.70 5.99 -8.47
N GLN A 143 -14.84 6.82 -7.88
CA GLN A 143 -14.49 8.15 -8.38
C GLN A 143 -12.99 8.27 -8.72
N TYR A 144 -12.37 7.18 -9.17
CA TYR A 144 -10.96 7.16 -9.56
C TYR A 144 -10.66 6.08 -10.60
N THR A 145 -9.54 6.25 -11.30
CA THR A 145 -8.97 5.25 -12.21
C THR A 145 -7.62 4.78 -11.66
N ARG A 146 -7.41 3.47 -11.63
CA ARG A 146 -6.11 2.88 -11.29
C ARG A 146 -5.07 3.18 -12.36
N VAL A 147 -3.85 3.49 -11.95
CA VAL A 147 -2.73 3.72 -12.85
C VAL A 147 -2.31 2.38 -13.46
N ASN A 148 -1.97 2.36 -14.76
CA ASN A 148 -1.48 1.17 -15.44
C ASN A 148 0.00 0.91 -15.08
N ASN A 149 0.24 0.59 -13.82
CA ASN A 149 1.56 0.23 -13.30
C ASN A 149 1.39 -0.91 -12.27
N PRO A 150 1.66 -2.17 -12.67
CA PRO A 150 1.45 -3.34 -11.81
C PRO A 150 2.40 -3.37 -10.59
N SER A 151 3.53 -2.66 -10.64
CA SER A 151 4.50 -2.60 -9.54
C SER A 151 4.00 -1.81 -8.33
N LEU A 152 2.92 -1.04 -8.47
CA LEU A 152 2.38 -0.22 -7.39
C LEU A 152 1.65 -1.03 -6.31
N GLY A 153 1.10 -2.20 -6.61
CA GLY A 153 0.40 -3.02 -5.60
C GLY A 153 -0.61 -2.22 -4.76
N LYS A 154 -0.42 -2.20 -3.44
CA LYS A 154 -1.27 -1.43 -2.49
C LYS A 154 -1.24 0.08 -2.72
N TYR A 155 -0.20 0.62 -3.37
CA TYR A 155 -0.03 2.05 -3.64
C TYR A 155 -0.85 2.53 -4.84
N ASN A 156 -1.41 1.63 -5.64
CA ASN A 156 -2.28 1.98 -6.75
C ASN A 156 -3.69 2.29 -6.25
N CYS A 157 -4.04 3.57 -6.13
CA CYS A 157 -5.30 4.06 -5.58
C CYS A 157 -5.64 3.39 -4.22
N GLY A 158 -4.63 3.21 -3.38
CA GLY A 158 -4.76 2.63 -2.06
C GLY A 158 -5.26 3.60 -1.00
N THR A 159 -5.18 3.19 0.26
CA THR A 159 -5.51 4.02 1.40
C THR A 159 -4.26 4.21 2.24
N ALA A 160 -3.80 5.45 2.39
CA ALA A 160 -2.69 5.80 3.26
C ALA A 160 -3.24 6.09 4.66
N THR A 161 -2.78 5.38 5.68
CA THR A 161 -3.26 5.55 7.07
C THR A 161 -2.09 5.74 8.03
N CYS A 162 -2.20 6.74 8.90
CA CYS A 162 -1.30 6.93 10.03
C CYS A 162 -2.13 7.06 11.31
N ILE A 163 -2.11 5.99 12.11
CA ILE A 163 -2.64 5.94 13.47
C ILE A 163 -1.44 5.96 14.41
N PHE A 164 -1.25 7.07 15.11
CA PHE A 164 -0.06 7.30 15.92
C PHE A 164 -0.41 7.36 17.41
N ASP A 165 0.28 6.56 18.24
CA ASP A 165 0.16 6.65 19.69
C ASP A 165 1.23 7.60 20.24
N PRO A 166 0.85 8.80 20.72
CA PRO A 166 1.81 9.76 21.24
C PRO A 166 2.54 9.29 22.50
N ASN A 167 2.07 8.25 23.19
CA ASN A 167 2.78 7.68 24.34
C ASN A 167 4.02 6.88 23.95
N ARG A 168 4.12 6.44 22.69
CA ARG A 168 5.30 5.78 22.13
C ARG A 168 6.33 6.77 21.59
N CYS A 169 6.06 8.08 21.71
CA CYS A 169 7.00 9.13 21.36
C CYS A 169 8.10 9.24 22.44
N PRO A 170 9.40 9.27 22.05
CA PRO A 170 10.48 9.50 23.01
C PRO A 170 10.30 10.80 23.79
N PRO A 171 10.70 10.87 25.07
CA PRO A 171 10.43 12.04 25.92
C PRO A 171 10.88 13.36 25.32
N GLU A 172 12.04 13.40 24.67
CA GLU A 172 12.56 14.61 24.04
C GLU A 172 11.77 15.07 22.82
N LEU A 173 11.03 14.18 22.17
CA LEU A 173 10.14 14.50 21.04
C LEU A 173 8.68 14.73 21.49
N GLN A 174 8.32 14.26 22.69
CA GLN A 174 6.96 14.36 23.20
C GLN A 174 6.67 15.80 23.63
N MET A 175 5.61 16.37 23.04
CA MET A 175 5.11 17.71 23.35
C MET A 175 3.62 17.64 23.70
N ASP A 176 3.05 18.78 24.04
CA ASP A 176 1.63 18.96 24.33
C ASP A 176 1.00 19.95 23.34
N ASP A 177 -0.27 19.75 22.97
CA ASP A 177 -1.01 20.66 22.08
C ASP A 177 -1.64 21.87 22.80
N GLY A 178 -1.21 22.16 24.02
CA GLY A 178 -1.72 23.22 24.88
C GLY A 178 -2.99 22.85 25.64
N THR A 179 -3.55 21.66 25.44
CA THR A 179 -4.75 21.16 26.16
C THR A 179 -4.43 20.02 27.14
N GLY A 180 -3.18 19.57 27.22
CA GLY A 180 -2.79 18.36 27.94
C GLY A 180 -2.75 17.11 27.06
N ARG A 181 -3.16 17.19 25.79
CA ARG A 181 -3.05 16.11 24.83
C ARG A 181 -1.63 16.02 24.24
N LYS A 182 -0.99 14.88 24.51
CA LYS A 182 0.33 14.55 23.98
C LYS A 182 0.34 14.48 22.45
N ILE A 183 1.41 15.00 21.87
CA ILE A 183 1.76 14.97 20.44
C ILE A 183 3.24 14.61 20.30
N CYS A 184 3.69 14.33 19.08
CA CYS A 184 5.08 13.95 18.83
C CYS A 184 5.72 14.83 17.76
N ALA A 185 6.76 15.57 18.16
CA ALA A 185 7.58 16.34 17.24
C ALA A 185 8.52 15.43 16.45
N SER A 186 8.80 15.79 15.20
CA SER A 186 9.96 15.20 14.52
C SER A 186 11.25 15.69 15.18
N ILE A 187 12.36 14.98 14.94
CA ILE A 187 13.65 15.42 15.48
C ILE A 187 14.00 16.84 15.06
N CYS A 188 13.69 17.21 13.80
CA CYS A 188 13.93 18.57 13.35
C CYS A 188 13.09 19.59 14.14
N ALA A 189 11.79 19.34 14.26
CA ALA A 189 10.89 20.21 15.02
C ALA A 189 11.38 20.39 16.46
N ALA A 190 11.78 19.30 17.11
CA ALA A 190 12.24 19.30 18.50
C ALA A 190 13.56 20.07 18.68
N ILE A 191 14.57 19.85 17.83
CA ILE A 191 15.85 20.56 17.96
C ILE A 191 15.73 22.04 17.61
N HIS A 192 14.74 22.46 16.83
CA HIS A 192 14.51 23.88 16.53
C HIS A 192 13.56 24.58 17.51
N ASN A 193 12.86 23.83 18.37
CA ASN A 193 12.07 24.38 19.46
C ASN A 193 12.94 24.74 20.68
N ALA A 194 13.05 26.04 21.00
CA ALA A 194 13.89 26.52 22.10
C ALA A 194 13.44 26.03 23.48
N GLN A 195 12.14 25.93 23.73
CA GLN A 195 11.60 25.44 25.00
C GLN A 195 11.90 23.95 25.17
N GLN A 196 11.73 23.16 24.11
CA GLN A 196 12.01 21.73 24.16
C GLN A 196 13.52 21.46 24.32
N ARG A 197 14.37 22.22 23.61
CA ARG A 197 15.82 22.19 23.85
C ARG A 197 16.16 22.53 25.31
N ALA A 198 15.55 23.55 25.90
CA ALA A 198 15.82 23.92 27.29
C ALA A 198 15.49 22.78 28.28
N ARG A 199 14.45 21.98 27.99
CA ARG A 199 14.04 20.83 28.82
C ARG A 199 14.90 19.57 28.62
N HIS A 200 15.49 19.39 27.43
CA HIS A 200 16.20 18.17 27.07
C HIS A 200 17.64 18.45 26.62
N VAL A 201 18.60 18.17 27.51
CA VAL A 201 20.05 18.30 27.23
C VAL A 201 20.47 17.51 25.98
N HIS A 202 19.83 16.38 25.69
CA HIS A 202 20.08 15.59 24.48
C HIS A 202 19.84 16.38 23.19
N LEU A 203 18.74 17.14 23.11
CA LEU A 203 18.45 17.99 21.96
C LEU A 203 19.43 19.16 21.86
N GLN A 204 19.88 19.72 22.99
CA GLN A 204 20.91 20.77 22.98
C GLN A 204 22.22 20.26 22.40
N LYS A 205 22.64 19.04 22.76
CA LYS A 205 23.84 18.41 22.20
C LYS A 205 23.72 18.24 20.68
N ILE A 206 22.58 17.76 20.19
CA ILE A 206 22.32 17.60 18.76
C ILE A 206 22.35 18.96 18.04
N TYR A 207 21.72 19.99 18.62
CA TYR A 207 21.65 21.33 18.04
C TYR A 207 23.00 22.08 18.03
N ASN A 208 23.81 21.90 19.07
CA ASN A 208 25.10 22.57 19.21
C ASN A 208 26.19 21.93 18.33
N ASN A 209 26.03 20.66 17.95
CA ASN A 209 26.92 20.00 17.01
C ASN A 209 26.43 20.23 15.56
N PRO A 210 27.19 20.95 14.72
CA PRO A 210 26.78 21.27 13.34
C PRO A 210 26.53 20.04 12.47
N ASP A 211 27.29 18.97 12.66
CA ASP A 211 27.19 17.75 11.85
C ASP A 211 25.89 17.01 12.18
N THR A 212 25.57 16.83 13.47
CA THR A 212 24.31 16.20 13.86
C THR A 212 23.09 17.09 13.60
N ARG A 213 23.25 18.42 13.70
CA ARG A 213 22.19 19.38 13.38
C ARG A 213 21.83 19.36 11.90
N SER A 214 22.83 19.31 11.01
CA SER A 214 22.59 19.28 9.55
C SER A 214 21.87 18.02 9.09
N LEU A 215 22.08 16.89 9.77
CA LEU A 215 21.35 15.64 9.54
C LEU A 215 19.88 15.73 9.98
N ALA A 216 19.55 16.54 10.98
CA ALA A 216 18.20 16.72 11.52
C ALA A 216 17.51 17.99 10.99
N THR A 217 17.66 18.29 9.69
CA THR A 217 17.10 19.49 9.04
C THR A 217 15.62 19.35 8.66
N CYS A 218 14.90 20.47 8.63
CA CYS A 218 13.48 20.57 8.26
C CYS A 218 13.41 21.05 6.81
N ILE A 219 12.52 20.48 5.99
CA ILE A 219 12.36 20.94 4.60
C ILE A 219 11.52 22.21 4.49
N PHE A 220 10.69 22.56 5.48
CA PHE A 220 9.66 23.59 5.29
C PHE A 220 9.83 24.88 6.08
N ASP A 221 10.76 25.71 5.59
CA ASP A 221 10.58 27.17 5.49
C ASP A 221 11.70 27.73 4.57
N PRO A 222 11.42 28.37 3.42
CA PRO A 222 12.46 29.06 2.64
C PRO A 222 13.22 30.13 3.45
N ASN A 223 12.60 30.67 4.52
CA ASN A 223 13.19 31.64 5.44
C ASN A 223 13.89 31.01 6.65
N ARG A 224 13.71 29.70 6.94
CA ARG A 224 14.51 28.94 7.93
C ARG A 224 15.42 27.91 7.29
N CYS A 225 15.39 27.81 5.97
CA CYS A 225 16.34 27.04 5.20
C CYS A 225 17.74 27.60 5.47
N PRO A 226 18.68 26.79 5.98
CA PRO A 226 20.07 27.22 6.14
C PRO A 226 20.56 27.86 4.83
N PRO A 227 21.29 28.98 4.87
CA PRO A 227 21.75 29.67 3.67
C PRO A 227 22.42 28.74 2.65
N GLU A 228 23.14 27.73 3.14
CA GLU A 228 23.79 26.68 2.35
C GLU A 228 22.83 25.75 1.59
N LEU A 229 21.58 25.62 2.02
CA LEU A 229 20.55 24.81 1.37
C LEU A 229 19.58 25.66 0.52
N GLN A 230 19.65 26.98 0.59
CA GLN A 230 18.80 27.85 -0.22
C GLN A 230 19.27 27.86 -1.68
N MET A 231 18.44 27.33 -2.58
CA MET A 231 18.69 27.33 -4.02
C MET A 231 17.62 28.12 -4.77
N ASP A 232 17.97 28.65 -5.94
CA ASP A 232 16.99 29.22 -6.87
C ASP A 232 16.46 28.06 -7.74
N ASP A 233 15.14 27.96 -7.91
CA ASP A 233 14.51 26.95 -8.76
C ASP A 233 14.58 27.28 -10.27
N GLY A 234 15.30 28.34 -10.64
CA GLY A 234 15.44 28.82 -12.00
C GLY A 234 14.34 29.82 -12.42
N THR A 235 13.38 30.09 -11.53
CA THR A 235 12.32 31.09 -11.73
C THR A 235 12.49 32.35 -10.88
N GLY A 236 13.62 32.48 -10.17
CA GLY A 236 13.86 33.56 -9.21
C GLY A 236 13.28 33.27 -7.81
N ARG A 237 12.73 32.07 -7.60
CA ARG A 237 12.15 31.65 -6.32
C ARG A 237 13.18 30.86 -5.51
N LYS A 238 13.44 31.33 -4.28
CA LYS A 238 14.25 30.60 -3.30
C LYS A 238 13.49 29.37 -2.79
N ILE A 239 14.06 28.20 -3.02
CA ILE A 239 13.62 26.90 -2.53
C ILE A 239 14.66 26.34 -1.55
N CYS A 240 14.21 25.52 -0.60
CA CYS A 240 15.14 24.78 0.24
C CYS A 240 15.48 23.45 -0.44
N ALA A 241 16.71 23.34 -0.91
CA ALA A 241 17.21 22.14 -1.53
C ALA A 241 17.55 21.08 -0.47
N SER A 242 17.43 19.82 -0.85
CA SER A 242 18.01 18.75 -0.06
C SER A 242 19.51 18.98 0.09
N ILE A 243 20.10 18.50 1.18
CA ILE A 243 21.56 18.52 1.33
C ILE A 243 22.26 17.80 0.17
N CYS A 244 21.58 16.89 -0.56
CA CYS A 244 22.07 16.19 -1.75
C CYS A 244 22.27 17.17 -2.89
N ALA A 245 21.18 17.87 -3.23
CA ALA A 245 21.16 18.83 -4.30
C ALA A 245 22.15 19.97 -4.00
N ALA A 246 22.23 20.41 -2.74
CA ALA A 246 23.17 21.44 -2.30
C ALA A 246 24.64 20.98 -2.40
N ILE A 247 25.00 19.80 -1.88
CA ILE A 247 26.39 19.30 -1.97
C ILE A 247 26.78 18.93 -3.40
N HIS A 248 25.84 18.59 -4.28
CA HIS A 248 26.14 18.26 -5.69
C HIS A 248 26.09 19.49 -6.61
N ASN A 249 25.53 20.61 -6.17
CA ASN A 249 25.60 21.89 -6.87
C ASN A 249 26.98 22.58 -6.67
N ALA A 250 27.72 22.78 -7.77
CA ALA A 250 29.08 23.33 -7.72
C ALA A 250 29.12 24.80 -7.24
N GLN A 251 28.12 25.60 -7.60
CA GLN A 251 28.02 27.00 -7.16
C GLN A 251 27.72 27.08 -5.66
N GLN A 252 26.85 26.22 -5.14
CA GLN A 252 26.56 26.15 -3.70
C GLN A 252 27.76 25.68 -2.89
N ARG A 253 28.45 24.63 -3.34
CA ARG A 253 29.72 24.20 -2.74
C ARG A 253 30.75 25.31 -2.73
N ALA A 254 30.88 26.09 -3.81
CA ALA A 254 31.83 27.20 -3.85
C ALA A 254 31.51 28.29 -2.81
N ARG A 255 30.24 28.50 -2.48
CA ARG A 255 29.77 29.53 -1.53
C ARG A 255 29.81 29.08 -0.07
N HIS A 256 29.72 27.78 0.21
CA HIS A 256 29.57 27.26 1.58
C HIS A 256 30.62 26.21 1.93
N VAL A 257 31.58 26.59 2.79
CA VAL A 257 32.67 25.72 3.28
C VAL A 257 32.15 24.42 3.94
N HIS A 258 30.98 24.47 4.57
CA HIS A 258 30.40 23.29 5.21
C HIS A 258 29.98 22.23 4.17
N LEU A 259 29.38 22.65 3.04
CA LEU A 259 29.06 21.74 1.93
C LEU A 259 30.31 21.17 1.26
N GLN A 260 31.41 21.93 1.21
CA GLN A 260 32.69 21.41 0.71
C GLN A 260 33.24 20.33 1.64
N LYS A 261 33.20 20.53 2.95
CA LYS A 261 33.60 19.52 3.93
C LYS A 261 32.76 18.26 3.81
N ILE A 262 31.44 18.40 3.66
CA ILE A 262 30.52 17.28 3.47
C ILE A 262 30.79 16.55 2.14
N TYR A 263 31.02 17.28 1.05
CA TYR A 263 31.31 16.71 -0.27
C TYR A 263 32.70 16.05 -0.37
N ASN A 264 33.69 16.60 0.34
CA ASN A 264 35.07 16.09 0.31
C ASN A 264 35.27 14.91 1.28
N ASN A 265 34.37 14.73 2.25
CA ASN A 265 34.36 13.56 3.11
C ASN A 265 33.52 12.45 2.46
N PRO A 266 34.13 11.31 2.05
CA PRO A 266 33.44 10.22 1.36
C PRO A 266 32.28 9.63 2.16
N ASP A 267 32.38 9.65 3.49
CA ASP A 267 31.38 9.14 4.41
C ASP A 267 30.15 10.05 4.54
N THR A 268 30.29 11.33 4.25
CA THR A 268 29.19 12.30 4.35
C THR A 268 28.63 12.68 2.99
N ARG A 269 29.45 12.65 1.93
CA ARG A 269 29.05 12.87 0.54
C ARG A 269 28.03 11.83 0.04
N SER A 270 28.09 10.62 0.58
CA SER A 270 27.25 9.48 0.22
C SER A 270 25.90 9.45 0.93
N LEU A 271 25.66 10.34 1.90
CA LEU A 271 24.55 10.30 2.87
C LEU A 271 23.17 10.70 2.35
N VAL A 272 23.00 10.92 1.05
CA VAL A 272 21.86 11.69 0.58
C VAL A 272 21.06 11.02 -0.54
N SER A 273 19.82 10.68 -0.16
CA SER A 273 18.73 10.01 -0.88
C SER A 273 19.11 8.74 -1.66
N PRO A 274 18.55 7.56 -1.32
CA PRO A 274 18.77 6.34 -2.10
C PRO A 274 18.09 6.34 -3.48
N HIS A 275 17.41 7.42 -3.87
CA HIS A 275 16.54 7.44 -5.05
C HIS A 275 16.92 8.39 -6.18
N ASP A 276 18.02 9.15 -6.07
CA ASP A 276 18.63 9.74 -7.26
C ASP A 276 19.33 8.62 -8.05
N LYS A 277 18.63 8.07 -9.04
CA LYS A 277 19.22 7.15 -10.02
C LYS A 277 20.40 7.85 -10.69
N VAL A 278 21.62 7.50 -10.26
CA VAL A 278 22.84 7.18 -11.03
C VAL A 278 24.03 7.39 -10.10
N THR A 279 24.47 6.36 -9.35
CA THR A 279 25.87 5.83 -9.34
C THR A 279 25.95 4.63 -8.37
N PRO A 280 26.61 3.51 -8.71
CA PRO A 280 26.94 2.47 -7.75
C PRO A 280 27.82 3.05 -6.62
N GLY A 281 27.42 2.89 -5.36
CA GLY A 281 28.25 3.22 -4.19
C GLY A 281 27.76 4.31 -3.22
N ARG A 282 26.51 4.81 -3.32
CA ARG A 282 25.98 5.83 -2.39
C ARG A 282 24.96 5.21 -1.41
N LYS A 283 25.23 5.29 -0.11
CA LYS A 283 24.36 4.80 0.98
C LYS A 283 24.07 5.95 1.95
N CYS A 284 22.78 6.24 2.19
CA CYS A 284 22.37 6.99 3.37
C CYS A 284 22.75 6.16 4.62
N TYR A 285 23.71 6.64 5.41
CA TYR A 285 24.07 6.02 6.68
C TYR A 285 23.09 6.49 7.76
N VAL A 286 21.82 6.05 7.68
CA VAL A 286 20.82 6.33 8.71
C VAL A 286 21.24 5.74 10.07
N GLU A 287 22.18 4.81 10.09
CA GLU A 287 22.88 4.34 11.28
C GLU A 287 23.74 5.41 11.98
N LYS A 288 24.17 6.46 11.27
CA LYS A 288 24.93 7.59 11.82
C LYS A 288 24.01 8.73 12.30
N TRP A 289 22.69 8.62 12.09
CA TRP A 289 21.75 9.59 12.63
C TRP A 289 21.75 9.59 14.15
N PRO A 290 21.57 10.78 14.78
CA PRO A 290 21.28 10.84 16.20
C PRO A 290 20.12 9.91 16.55
N ARG A 291 20.28 9.15 17.63
CA ARG A 291 19.22 8.31 18.18
C ARG A 291 18.52 9.02 19.33
N SER A 292 17.32 8.56 19.65
CA SER A 292 16.61 8.98 20.86
C SER A 292 17.38 8.58 22.12
N THR A 293 17.01 9.18 23.24
CA THR A 293 17.48 8.80 24.59
C THR A 293 17.15 7.34 24.93
N GLN A 294 16.18 6.76 24.22
CA GLN A 294 15.78 5.35 24.32
C GLN A 294 16.46 4.48 23.24
N ASN A 295 17.54 4.96 22.62
CA ASN A 295 18.30 4.26 21.59
C ASN A 295 17.47 3.84 20.35
N THR A 296 16.36 4.53 20.09
CA THR A 296 15.52 4.32 18.90
C THR A 296 15.96 5.31 17.82
N ARG A 297 16.02 4.89 16.56
CA ARG A 297 16.26 5.84 15.47
C ARG A 297 15.04 6.75 15.30
N TYR A 298 15.25 8.04 15.05
CA TYR A 298 14.14 8.99 15.03
C TYR A 298 13.15 8.78 13.87
N ASP A 299 13.58 8.23 12.74
CA ASP A 299 12.70 7.83 11.64
C ASP A 299 11.80 6.64 12.04
N GLU A 300 12.34 5.66 12.76
CA GLU A 300 11.60 4.49 13.25
C GLU A 300 10.50 4.83 14.26
N VAL A 301 10.60 5.96 14.97
CA VAL A 301 9.55 6.45 15.88
C VAL A 301 8.21 6.59 15.14
N PHE A 302 8.26 7.12 13.93
CA PHE A 302 7.08 7.31 13.08
C PHE A 302 6.83 6.12 12.17
N LYS A 303 7.86 5.58 11.50
CA LYS A 303 7.68 4.51 10.51
C LYS A 303 7.11 3.22 11.11
N SER A 304 7.51 2.88 12.35
CA SER A 304 7.01 1.68 13.05
C SER A 304 5.52 1.75 13.45
N GLN A 305 4.94 2.95 13.48
CA GLN A 305 3.53 3.17 13.82
C GLN A 305 2.70 3.53 12.59
N CYS A 306 3.30 4.27 11.66
CA CYS A 306 2.69 4.76 10.43
C CYS A 306 3.52 4.32 9.21
N PRO A 307 3.48 3.03 8.83
CA PRO A 307 4.27 2.52 7.71
C PRO A 307 3.86 3.10 6.35
N ASP A 308 2.65 3.68 6.25
CA ASP A 308 2.11 4.31 5.04
C ASP A 308 2.36 5.83 4.98
N ALA A 309 3.15 6.39 5.91
CA ALA A 309 3.48 7.81 5.95
C ALA A 309 5.00 8.01 5.88
N TYR A 310 5.41 9.11 5.27
CA TYR A 310 6.78 9.60 5.33
C TYR A 310 7.17 9.87 6.79
N SER A 311 8.15 9.15 7.29
CA SER A 311 8.74 9.36 8.63
C SER A 311 9.85 10.41 8.62
N TRP A 312 10.43 10.66 7.45
CA TRP A 312 11.55 11.55 7.22
C TRP A 312 11.65 11.94 5.74
N GLN A 313 12.41 12.99 5.44
CA GLN A 313 12.45 13.64 4.14
C GLN A 313 13.07 12.80 2.99
N PHE A 314 13.82 11.75 3.30
CA PHE A 314 14.34 10.78 2.33
C PHE A 314 13.89 9.35 2.70
N ASP A 315 12.72 9.22 3.33
CA ASP A 315 12.06 7.92 3.47
C ASP A 315 11.85 7.30 2.08
N ASP A 316 11.63 5.99 2.06
CA ASP A 316 11.41 5.26 0.82
C ASP A 316 10.17 5.75 0.05
N LEU A 317 10.15 5.47 -1.26
CA LEU A 317 8.96 5.69 -2.09
C LEU A 317 7.78 4.77 -1.71
N ALA A 318 7.94 3.89 -0.70
CA ALA A 318 6.89 3.01 -0.19
C ALA A 318 5.88 3.75 0.70
N SER A 319 5.85 5.09 0.64
CA SER A 319 4.86 5.95 1.28
C SER A 319 4.10 6.84 0.28
N THR A 320 4.50 6.89 -1.00
CA THR A 320 3.76 7.63 -2.04
C THR A 320 2.82 6.73 -2.81
N TYR A 321 1.55 7.12 -2.80
CA TYR A 321 0.49 6.47 -3.54
C TYR A 321 0.27 7.16 -4.88
N GLN A 322 -0.13 6.38 -5.88
CA GLN A 322 -0.47 6.88 -7.21
C GLN A 322 -1.91 6.54 -7.54
N CYS A 323 -2.64 7.50 -8.08
CA CYS A 323 -3.98 7.28 -8.61
C CYS A 323 -4.19 8.13 -9.86
N SER A 324 -5.38 8.12 -10.45
CA SER A 324 -5.68 9.01 -11.57
C SER A 324 -7.12 9.48 -11.51
N LYS A 325 -7.31 10.78 -11.73
CA LYS A 325 -8.61 11.45 -11.79
C LYS A 325 -9.44 11.21 -10.54
N ALA A 326 -8.79 11.13 -9.38
CA ALA A 326 -9.44 10.76 -8.14
C ALA A 326 -10.06 11.96 -7.41
N ASN A 327 -11.23 11.74 -6.81
CA ASN A 327 -11.65 12.51 -5.64
C ASN A 327 -11.15 11.81 -4.38
N TYR A 328 -10.91 12.57 -3.31
CA TYR A 328 -10.26 12.06 -2.11
C TYR A 328 -11.09 12.30 -0.85
N GLU A 329 -11.00 11.41 0.12
CA GLU A 329 -11.45 11.63 1.48
C GLU A 329 -10.25 11.65 2.42
N ILE A 330 -10.17 12.70 3.25
CA ILE A 330 -9.19 12.86 4.31
C ILE A 330 -9.93 12.73 5.64
N ILE A 331 -9.58 11.71 6.43
CA ILE A 331 -10.24 11.41 7.70
C ILE A 331 -9.28 11.76 8.84
N LEU A 332 -9.74 12.60 9.76
CA LEU A 332 -8.97 13.07 10.91
C LEU A 332 -9.45 12.37 12.18
N CYS A 333 -8.50 11.97 13.01
CA CYS A 333 -8.74 11.12 14.16
C CYS A 333 -9.60 9.89 13.78
N PRO A 334 -9.16 9.06 12.82
CA PRO A 334 -9.92 7.87 12.43
C PRO A 334 -10.25 6.96 13.62
N ASP A 335 -9.49 7.04 14.73
CA ASP A 335 -9.71 6.30 15.98
C ASP A 335 -10.64 6.99 16.99
N SER A 336 -10.96 8.29 16.84
CA SER A 336 -11.68 9.03 17.88
C SER A 336 -13.19 8.80 17.87
N ASN A 337 -13.75 8.04 16.93
CA ASN A 337 -15.12 7.52 17.04
C ASN A 337 -15.09 6.10 17.65
N PRO A 338 -15.21 5.96 18.98
CA PRO A 338 -15.76 4.75 19.56
C PRO A 338 -17.21 4.66 19.07
N VAL A 339 -17.50 3.77 18.12
CA VAL A 339 -18.89 3.49 17.77
C VAL A 339 -19.51 2.82 18.99
N LYS A 340 -20.32 3.57 19.76
CA LYS A 340 -20.88 3.16 21.07
C LYS A 340 -21.11 1.66 21.11
N SER A 341 -20.22 0.96 21.82
CA SER A 341 -20.22 -0.49 21.82
C SER A 341 -21.57 -1.05 22.31
N GLY A 342 -22.34 -1.68 21.41
CA GLY A 342 -23.63 -2.27 21.75
C GLY A 342 -24.89 -1.60 21.17
N GLU A 343 -24.78 -0.59 20.30
CA GLU A 343 -25.94 -0.13 19.51
C GLU A 343 -26.11 -0.96 18.21
N PRO A 344 -27.35 -1.30 17.80
CA PRO A 344 -27.65 -1.97 16.53
C PRO A 344 -27.13 -1.14 15.34
N GLY A 345 -26.22 -1.69 14.56
CA GLY A 345 -25.45 -0.91 13.60
C GLY A 345 -26.11 -0.72 12.25
N SER A 346 -26.98 0.29 12.09
CA SER A 346 -27.45 0.72 10.76
C SER A 346 -26.33 1.31 9.87
N ASN A 347 -25.20 1.68 10.48
CA ASN A 347 -24.06 2.35 9.82
C ASN A 347 -22.81 1.46 9.63
N ILE A 348 -22.90 0.16 9.94
CA ILE A 348 -21.78 -0.78 9.76
C ILE A 348 -21.50 -0.95 8.26
N GLN A 349 -20.26 -0.62 7.85
CA GLN A 349 -19.81 -0.70 6.46
C GLN A 349 -19.40 -2.14 6.13
N TRP A 350 -20.34 -2.93 5.62
CA TRP A 350 -20.09 -4.28 5.14
C TRP A 350 -19.30 -4.26 3.83
N ASN A 351 -18.34 -5.17 3.69
CA ASN A 351 -17.43 -5.25 2.56
C ASN A 351 -18.04 -5.74 1.22
N GLY A 352 -19.37 -5.65 1.05
CA GLY A 352 -20.10 -6.23 -0.09
C GLY A 352 -20.29 -7.75 -0.04
N LYS A 353 -19.75 -8.45 0.97
CA LYS A 353 -20.03 -9.86 1.32
C LYS A 353 -20.76 -9.91 2.66
N ASN A 354 -20.28 -10.65 3.66
CA ASN A 354 -20.96 -10.86 4.94
C ASN A 354 -20.10 -10.64 6.18
N TRP A 355 -19.06 -9.80 6.11
CA TRP A 355 -18.30 -9.39 7.29
C TRP A 355 -17.98 -7.89 7.27
N ALA A 356 -17.72 -7.34 8.44
CA ALA A 356 -17.42 -5.93 8.66
C ALA A 356 -16.40 -5.75 9.78
N MET A 357 -15.60 -4.68 9.70
CA MET A 357 -14.72 -4.27 10.80
C MET A 357 -15.51 -3.45 11.83
N SER A 358 -14.98 -3.34 13.04
CA SER A 358 -15.54 -2.53 14.12
C SER A 358 -16.96 -2.97 14.51
N CYS A 359 -17.23 -4.28 14.48
CA CYS A 359 -18.51 -4.86 14.89
C CYS A 359 -18.36 -6.16 15.70
N ASP A 360 -19.44 -6.53 16.37
CA ASP A 360 -19.56 -7.67 17.29
C ASP A 360 -20.98 -8.27 17.26
N PHE A 361 -21.09 -9.54 17.62
CA PHE A 361 -22.32 -10.21 18.03
C PHE A 361 -22.15 -10.68 19.47
N ARG A 362 -22.97 -10.24 20.43
CA ARG A 362 -22.80 -10.63 21.84
C ARG A 362 -23.46 -11.97 22.16
N GLY A 363 -22.74 -12.84 22.87
CA GLY A 363 -23.25 -14.12 23.38
C GLY A 363 -23.30 -15.25 22.33
N ASN A 364 -23.97 -16.35 22.70
CA ASN A 364 -24.15 -17.56 21.88
C ASN A 364 -22.86 -18.18 21.33
N ASP A 365 -21.75 -18.04 22.08
CA ASP A 365 -20.45 -18.61 21.73
C ASP A 365 -20.48 -20.16 21.81
N LEU A 366 -20.24 -20.82 20.70
CA LEU A 366 -20.01 -22.26 20.60
C LEU A 366 -18.61 -22.64 21.08
N THR A 367 -17.61 -21.91 20.58
CA THR A 367 -16.19 -22.18 20.85
C THR A 367 -15.35 -20.97 20.42
N ASN A 368 -14.08 -20.96 20.79
CA ASN A 368 -13.13 -19.96 20.34
C ASN A 368 -11.81 -20.60 19.91
N VAL A 369 -11.14 -19.98 18.95
CA VAL A 369 -9.83 -20.44 18.47
C VAL A 369 -8.92 -19.25 18.18
N GLN A 370 -7.64 -19.37 18.58
CA GLN A 370 -6.64 -18.38 18.25
C GLN A 370 -6.27 -18.50 16.76
N ILE A 371 -6.64 -17.50 15.97
CA ILE A 371 -6.48 -17.52 14.51
C ILE A 371 -6.47 -16.10 13.96
N SER A 372 -5.83 -15.87 12.82
CA SER A 372 -5.81 -14.57 12.16
C SER A 372 -7.22 -14.14 11.71
N LEU A 373 -7.45 -12.83 11.79
CA LEU A 373 -8.69 -12.12 11.43
C LEU A 373 -9.39 -12.70 10.19
N HIS A 374 -8.68 -12.77 9.05
CA HIS A 374 -9.26 -13.19 7.76
C HIS A 374 -9.68 -14.67 7.69
N LEU A 375 -9.40 -15.48 8.71
CA LEU A 375 -9.68 -16.92 8.73
C LEU A 375 -10.93 -17.28 9.53
N CYS A 376 -11.52 -16.32 10.25
CA CYS A 376 -12.71 -16.53 11.07
C CYS A 376 -13.89 -17.13 10.32
N SER A 377 -14.22 -16.58 9.15
CA SER A 377 -15.36 -17.03 8.35
C SER A 377 -15.20 -18.48 7.88
N ARG A 378 -13.98 -18.87 7.49
CA ARG A 378 -13.67 -20.25 7.10
C ARG A 378 -13.81 -21.20 8.27
N LYS A 379 -13.29 -20.81 9.43
CA LYS A 379 -13.36 -21.63 10.63
C LYS A 379 -14.81 -21.77 11.15
N CYS A 380 -15.64 -20.74 11.03
CA CYS A 380 -17.07 -20.86 11.30
C CYS A 380 -17.75 -21.81 10.31
N ALA A 381 -17.39 -21.78 9.02
CA ALA A 381 -17.92 -22.74 8.03
C ALA A 381 -17.61 -24.21 8.38
N GLU A 382 -16.46 -24.48 8.99
CA GLU A 382 -16.04 -25.82 9.43
C GLU A 382 -16.78 -26.31 10.68
N ILE A 383 -17.31 -25.41 11.51
CA ILE A 383 -17.93 -25.75 12.78
C ILE A 383 -19.43 -25.98 12.58
N GLN A 384 -19.86 -27.22 12.82
CA GLN A 384 -21.28 -27.57 12.81
C GLN A 384 -22.05 -26.69 13.80
N GLY A 385 -23.16 -26.12 13.33
CA GLY A 385 -23.95 -25.16 14.12
C GLY A 385 -23.44 -23.71 14.17
N CYS A 386 -22.24 -23.41 13.66
CA CYS A 386 -21.79 -22.02 13.58
C CYS A 386 -22.51 -21.27 12.46
N THR A 387 -23.13 -20.15 12.81
CA THR A 387 -23.92 -19.29 11.92
C THR A 387 -23.30 -17.90 11.77
N HIS A 388 -22.47 -17.48 12.73
CA HIS A 388 -21.79 -16.20 12.74
C HIS A 388 -20.58 -16.22 13.68
N PHE A 389 -19.78 -15.15 13.67
CA PHE A 389 -18.57 -15.07 14.47
C PHE A 389 -18.17 -13.63 14.81
N THR A 390 -17.32 -13.50 15.82
CA THR A 390 -16.60 -12.26 16.17
C THR A 390 -15.11 -12.57 16.31
N TRP A 391 -14.23 -11.74 15.74
CA TRP A 391 -12.80 -11.75 15.98
C TRP A 391 -12.37 -10.63 16.93
N THR A 392 -11.41 -10.90 17.79
CA THR A 392 -10.81 -9.96 18.75
C THR A 392 -9.30 -10.11 18.81
N ARG A 393 -8.59 -9.11 19.34
CA ARG A 393 -7.14 -9.21 19.64
C ARG A 393 -6.79 -10.04 20.87
N TYR A 394 -7.78 -10.65 21.54
CA TYR A 394 -7.54 -11.49 22.70
C TYR A 394 -6.48 -12.56 22.39
N LYS A 395 -5.46 -12.66 23.26
CA LYS A 395 -4.29 -13.55 23.11
C LYS A 395 -3.61 -13.50 21.73
N GLY A 396 -3.52 -12.32 21.11
CA GLY A 396 -2.85 -12.15 19.81
C GLY A 396 -3.73 -12.48 18.60
N GLY A 397 -5.02 -12.71 18.81
CA GLY A 397 -6.02 -12.90 17.74
C GLY A 397 -6.88 -14.13 17.99
N THR A 398 -8.10 -13.93 18.49
CA THR A 398 -9.05 -15.01 18.80
C THR A 398 -10.35 -14.80 18.06
N CYS A 399 -10.82 -15.86 17.40
CA CYS A 399 -12.11 -15.92 16.77
C CYS A 399 -13.11 -16.68 17.65
N TRP A 400 -14.24 -16.04 17.91
CA TRP A 400 -15.34 -16.53 18.72
C TRP A 400 -16.49 -16.96 17.80
N MET A 401 -16.71 -18.27 17.73
CA MET A 401 -17.68 -18.92 16.84
C MET A 401 -19.02 -19.00 17.54
N LYS A 402 -20.10 -18.67 16.84
CA LYS A 402 -21.40 -18.47 17.47
C LYS A 402 -22.53 -19.16 16.71
N THR A 403 -23.61 -19.45 17.42
CA THR A 403 -24.80 -20.12 16.89
C THR A 403 -26.07 -19.29 17.07
N GLY A 404 -27.15 -19.67 16.39
CA GLY A 404 -28.45 -19.00 16.44
C GLY A 404 -28.77 -18.21 15.18
N THR A 405 -29.99 -17.68 15.13
CA THR A 405 -30.52 -16.94 13.98
C THR A 405 -30.17 -15.46 14.11
N VAL A 406 -29.23 -14.99 13.28
CA VAL A 406 -28.81 -13.58 13.25
C VAL A 406 -28.66 -13.10 11.82
N SER A 407 -28.83 -11.81 11.61
CA SER A 407 -28.64 -11.10 10.35
C SER A 407 -27.64 -9.96 10.51
N LYS A 408 -27.26 -9.32 9.40
CA LYS A 408 -26.40 -8.12 9.42
C LYS A 408 -26.97 -6.98 10.27
N LYS A 409 -28.29 -6.92 10.45
CA LYS A 409 -28.96 -5.87 11.25
C LYS A 409 -28.78 -6.08 12.75
N ASP A 410 -28.48 -7.31 13.17
CA ASP A 410 -28.31 -7.69 14.56
C ASP A 410 -26.86 -7.48 15.04
N ALA A 411 -25.96 -7.09 14.12
CA ALA A 411 -24.58 -6.77 14.44
C ALA A 411 -24.53 -5.48 15.28
N LEU A 412 -23.81 -5.57 16.39
CA LEU A 412 -23.54 -4.47 17.28
C LEU A 412 -22.26 -3.79 16.85
N THR A 413 -22.25 -2.47 16.92
CA THR A 413 -21.03 -1.70 16.71
C THR A 413 -20.08 -1.86 17.89
N THR A 414 -18.77 -1.71 17.67
CA THR A 414 -17.76 -1.72 18.73
C THR A 414 -16.76 -0.56 18.60
N ASN A 415 -16.21 -0.16 19.74
CA ASN A 415 -15.15 0.84 19.86
C ASN A 415 -13.78 0.27 19.45
N ASP A 416 -13.63 -1.06 19.43
CA ASP A 416 -12.41 -1.72 19.00
C ASP A 416 -12.42 -1.88 17.47
N GLN A 417 -11.72 -0.97 16.78
CA GLN A 417 -11.61 -0.96 15.32
C GLN A 417 -10.89 -2.17 14.73
N THR A 418 -10.30 -2.98 15.61
CA THR A 418 -9.56 -4.18 15.24
C THR A 418 -10.46 -5.42 15.31
N MET A 419 -11.61 -5.33 15.98
CA MET A 419 -12.62 -6.39 15.96
C MET A 419 -13.29 -6.49 14.60
N MET A 420 -13.72 -7.70 14.27
CA MET A 420 -14.50 -7.98 13.06
C MET A 420 -15.61 -8.95 13.39
N CYS A 421 -16.77 -8.72 12.82
CA CYS A 421 -17.87 -9.67 12.89
C CYS A 421 -18.27 -10.13 11.50
N GLY A 422 -18.86 -11.32 11.42
CA GLY A 422 -19.40 -11.82 10.16
C GLY A 422 -20.53 -12.82 10.36
N VAL A 423 -21.37 -12.90 9.33
CA VAL A 423 -22.51 -13.80 9.23
C VAL A 423 -22.26 -14.77 8.09
N MET A 424 -22.63 -16.04 8.25
CA MET A 424 -22.57 -17.00 7.15
C MET A 424 -23.74 -16.73 6.18
N ASN A 425 -23.54 -16.82 4.86
CA ASN A 425 -24.67 -16.76 3.91
C ASN A 425 -25.26 -18.14 3.63
N GLU A 426 -26.46 -18.14 3.04
CA GLU A 426 -27.18 -19.33 2.56
C GLU A 426 -26.35 -20.19 1.58
N GLU A 427 -25.40 -19.59 0.85
CA GLU A 427 -24.47 -20.30 -0.05
C GLU A 427 -23.31 -21.01 0.69
N GLN A 428 -22.84 -20.45 1.80
CA GLN A 428 -21.81 -21.05 2.66
C GLN A 428 -22.40 -22.12 3.58
N GLU A 429 -23.67 -21.99 3.98
CA GLU A 429 -24.38 -23.07 4.67
C GLU A 429 -24.61 -24.29 3.76
N LYS A 430 -24.80 -24.08 2.46
CA LYS A 430 -24.93 -25.15 1.45
C LYS A 430 -23.64 -25.92 1.16
N ASN A 431 -22.47 -25.39 1.53
CA ASN A 431 -21.15 -25.96 1.22
C ASN A 431 -20.37 -26.46 2.45
N LYS A 432 -21.08 -26.96 3.47
CA LYS A 432 -20.46 -27.61 4.64
C LYS A 432 -19.92 -29.00 4.27
N GLY A 433 -18.60 -29.06 4.08
CA GLY A 433 -17.83 -30.30 3.93
C GLY A 433 -17.13 -30.43 2.58
N SER A 434 -15.79 -30.51 2.63
CA SER A 434 -14.90 -30.96 1.53
C SER A 434 -14.78 -30.05 0.29
N THR A 435 -13.94 -29.01 0.35
CA THR A 435 -13.05 -28.60 -0.79
C THR A 435 -11.94 -27.67 -0.30
N ILE A 436 -10.68 -27.94 -0.67
CA ILE A 436 -9.54 -27.01 -0.47
C ILE A 436 -9.87 -25.68 -1.15
N GLN A 437 -9.85 -24.60 -0.37
CA GLN A 437 -10.24 -23.26 -0.83
C GLN A 437 -9.03 -22.55 -1.46
N TRP A 438 -8.91 -22.66 -2.78
CA TRP A 438 -7.90 -21.95 -3.57
C TRP A 438 -8.20 -20.44 -3.64
N ASN A 439 -7.15 -19.64 -3.66
CA ASN A 439 -7.25 -18.18 -3.61
C ASN A 439 -7.71 -17.50 -4.92
N GLY A 440 -8.29 -18.24 -5.85
CA GLY A 440 -8.63 -17.76 -7.20
C GLY A 440 -7.42 -17.57 -8.12
N LYS A 441 -6.24 -18.10 -7.74
CA LYS A 441 -5.05 -18.28 -8.58
C LYS A 441 -4.58 -19.73 -8.40
N ASN A 442 -3.30 -19.95 -8.01
CA ASN A 442 -2.69 -21.27 -7.95
C ASN A 442 -2.15 -21.68 -6.56
N TRP A 443 -2.60 -21.09 -5.45
CA TRP A 443 -2.21 -21.57 -4.11
C TRP A 443 -3.36 -21.57 -3.09
N ALA A 444 -3.25 -22.44 -2.09
CA ALA A 444 -4.24 -22.62 -1.03
C ALA A 444 -3.57 -22.81 0.33
N MET A 445 -4.34 -22.58 1.40
CA MET A 445 -3.93 -22.88 2.78
C MET A 445 -4.53 -24.21 3.22
N ALA A 446 -3.95 -24.81 4.26
CA ALA A 446 -4.37 -26.10 4.81
C ALA A 446 -4.34 -27.20 3.74
N CYS A 447 -3.35 -27.15 2.85
CA CYS A 447 -3.15 -28.13 1.80
C CYS A 447 -1.68 -28.49 1.62
N ASP A 448 -1.44 -29.64 1.00
CA ASP A 448 -0.12 -30.17 0.70
C ASP A 448 -0.16 -31.07 -0.56
N PHE A 449 1.01 -31.40 -1.10
CA PHE A 449 1.29 -32.32 -2.19
C PHE A 449 2.31 -33.38 -1.72
N HIS A 450 2.01 -34.66 -1.90
CA HIS A 450 2.89 -35.73 -1.42
C HIS A 450 4.07 -35.98 -2.37
N GLY A 451 5.29 -36.00 -1.82
CA GLY A 451 6.51 -36.45 -2.51
C GLY A 451 7.07 -35.50 -3.57
N LYS A 452 7.99 -36.04 -4.39
CA LYS A 452 8.67 -35.37 -5.53
C LYS A 452 9.40 -34.05 -5.19
N ASP A 453 9.98 -33.97 -3.99
CA ASP A 453 10.78 -32.83 -3.55
C ASP A 453 12.09 -32.73 -4.35
N LEU A 454 12.30 -31.59 -5.01
CA LEU A 454 13.56 -31.23 -5.67
C LEU A 454 14.58 -30.67 -4.69
N SER A 455 14.11 -29.77 -3.82
CA SER A 455 14.96 -29.02 -2.90
C SER A 455 14.09 -28.37 -1.83
N LYS A 456 14.73 -27.91 -0.75
CA LYS A 456 14.08 -27.20 0.35
C LYS A 456 14.86 -25.95 0.72
N VAL A 457 14.15 -24.88 1.04
CA VAL A 457 14.73 -23.58 1.44
C VAL A 457 14.00 -23.02 2.66
N GLN A 458 14.73 -22.40 3.58
CA GLN A 458 14.13 -21.64 4.67
C GLN A 458 13.61 -20.31 4.12
N THR A 459 12.31 -20.05 4.25
CA THR A 459 11.66 -18.85 3.73
C THR A 459 10.25 -18.72 4.33
N THR A 460 9.59 -17.58 4.16
CA THR A 460 8.20 -17.42 4.60
C THR A 460 7.22 -18.04 3.61
N ALA A 461 5.98 -18.28 4.05
CA ALA A 461 4.94 -18.87 3.22
C ALA A 461 4.66 -18.04 1.96
N GLU A 462 4.70 -16.72 2.08
CA GLU A 462 4.44 -15.75 1.01
C GLU A 462 5.52 -15.77 -0.07
N LEU A 463 6.76 -16.12 0.32
CA LEU A 463 7.92 -16.17 -0.57
C LEU A 463 8.18 -17.57 -1.15
N CYS A 464 7.46 -18.61 -0.70
CA CYS A 464 7.68 -19.97 -1.17
C CYS A 464 7.34 -20.12 -2.67
N GLY A 465 6.30 -19.42 -3.15
CA GLY A 465 5.92 -19.42 -4.55
C GLY A 465 6.97 -18.80 -5.48
N SER A 466 7.57 -17.67 -5.09
CA SER A 466 8.66 -17.05 -5.87
C SER A 466 9.92 -17.92 -5.89
N LYS A 467 10.22 -18.62 -4.78
CA LYS A 467 11.32 -19.59 -4.74
C LYS A 467 11.10 -20.79 -5.66
N CYS A 468 9.87 -21.27 -5.81
CA CYS A 468 9.55 -22.27 -6.83
C CYS A 468 9.66 -21.71 -8.27
N VAL A 469 9.40 -20.42 -8.48
CA VAL A 469 9.64 -19.81 -9.81
C VAL A 469 11.13 -19.73 -10.15
N GLU A 470 11.96 -19.34 -9.18
CA GLU A 470 13.42 -19.25 -9.32
C GLU A 470 14.10 -20.61 -9.47
N THR A 471 13.45 -21.69 -9.01
CA THR A 471 14.05 -23.03 -9.00
C THR A 471 13.78 -23.79 -10.29
N GLN A 472 14.85 -24.06 -11.03
CA GLN A 472 14.79 -24.83 -12.27
C GLN A 472 14.16 -26.21 -12.03
N GLY A 473 13.12 -26.53 -12.81
CA GLY A 473 12.38 -27.78 -12.69
C GLY A 473 11.26 -27.80 -11.63
N CYS A 474 11.11 -26.75 -10.82
CA CYS A 474 10.02 -26.67 -9.84
C CYS A 474 8.68 -26.38 -10.52
N THR A 475 7.64 -27.06 -10.06
CA THR A 475 6.32 -27.08 -10.70
C THR A 475 5.20 -26.76 -9.72
N HIS A 476 5.44 -27.08 -8.46
CA HIS A 476 4.57 -26.81 -7.33
C HIS A 476 5.41 -26.82 -6.06
N PHE A 477 4.83 -26.40 -4.94
CA PHE A 477 5.51 -26.29 -3.67
C PHE A 477 4.56 -26.59 -2.51
N THR A 478 5.16 -26.95 -1.38
CA THR A 478 4.51 -26.93 -0.07
C THR A 478 5.36 -26.12 0.89
N TRP A 479 4.74 -25.35 1.76
CA TRP A 479 5.35 -24.67 2.87
C TRP A 479 4.75 -25.13 4.20
N ALA A 480 5.59 -25.28 5.24
CA ALA A 480 5.16 -25.53 6.61
C ALA A 480 6.06 -24.82 7.62
N ARG A 481 5.57 -24.65 8.86
CA ARG A 481 6.31 -23.99 9.97
C ARG A 481 7.53 -24.76 10.51
N HIS A 482 7.85 -25.90 9.92
CA HIS A 482 9.00 -26.70 10.27
C HIS A 482 10.31 -25.87 10.23
N ASN A 483 11.14 -25.95 11.28
CA ASN A 483 12.42 -25.23 11.45
C ASN A 483 12.38 -23.71 11.27
N GLY A 484 11.25 -23.06 11.58
CA GLY A 484 11.09 -21.61 11.42
C GLY A 484 10.53 -21.18 10.07
N GLY A 485 10.21 -22.13 9.18
CA GLY A 485 9.54 -21.89 7.90
C GLY A 485 10.28 -22.56 6.75
N THR A 486 9.89 -23.79 6.41
CA THR A 486 10.51 -24.55 5.32
C THR A 486 9.59 -24.58 4.10
N CYS A 487 10.12 -24.20 2.94
CA CYS A 487 9.50 -24.34 1.63
C CYS A 487 10.13 -25.51 0.88
N TRP A 488 9.32 -26.51 0.52
CA TRP A 488 9.71 -27.65 -0.31
C TRP A 488 9.27 -27.40 -1.74
N MET A 489 10.25 -27.31 -2.64
CA MET A 489 10.05 -27.16 -4.07
C MET A 489 9.92 -28.54 -4.69
N LYS A 490 8.88 -28.75 -5.49
CA LYS A 490 8.50 -30.07 -6.00
C LYS A 490 8.39 -30.10 -7.52
N THR A 491 8.60 -31.26 -8.11
CA THR A 491 8.54 -31.48 -9.56
C THR A 491 7.45 -32.47 -9.99
N GLY A 492 7.15 -32.49 -11.28
CA GLY A 492 6.12 -33.35 -11.87
C GLY A 492 4.85 -32.61 -12.29
N ALA A 493 3.92 -33.34 -12.90
CA ALA A 493 2.60 -32.82 -13.27
C ALA A 493 1.68 -32.85 -12.04
N VAL A 494 1.10 -31.71 -11.69
CA VAL A 494 0.08 -31.56 -10.65
C VAL A 494 -0.92 -30.47 -11.04
N CYS A 495 -2.14 -30.60 -10.58
CA CYS A 495 -3.20 -29.61 -10.66
C CYS A 495 -3.92 -29.46 -9.30
N GLN A 496 -4.84 -28.51 -9.19
CA GLN A 496 -5.47 -28.16 -7.92
C GLN A 496 -6.21 -29.33 -7.24
N LYS A 497 -6.72 -30.29 -8.01
CA LYS A 497 -7.39 -31.50 -7.48
C LYS A 497 -6.42 -32.54 -6.89
N ASP A 498 -5.13 -32.43 -7.20
CA ASP A 498 -4.11 -33.35 -6.69
C ASP A 498 -3.58 -32.93 -5.31
N ALA A 499 -3.97 -31.75 -4.83
CA ALA A 499 -3.70 -31.33 -3.47
C ALA A 499 -4.65 -32.02 -2.50
N PHE A 500 -4.14 -32.38 -1.33
CA PHE A 500 -4.96 -32.92 -0.24
C PHE A 500 -5.01 -31.91 0.91
N ALA A 501 -6.12 -31.94 1.65
CA ALA A 501 -6.28 -31.09 2.82
C ALA A 501 -5.44 -31.65 3.97
N THR A 502 -4.75 -30.78 4.70
CA THR A 502 -4.03 -31.14 5.93
C THR A 502 -4.75 -30.57 7.15
N ASN A 503 -4.59 -31.26 8.28
CA ASN A 503 -5.07 -30.79 9.58
C ASN A 503 -4.26 -29.61 10.15
N ASP A 504 -3.10 -29.30 9.55
CA ASP A 504 -2.32 -28.11 9.88
C ASP A 504 -2.80 -26.90 9.04
N PRO A 505 -3.53 -25.94 9.65
CA PRO A 505 -4.08 -24.79 8.94
C PRO A 505 -3.01 -23.80 8.48
N THR A 506 -1.76 -23.97 8.92
CA THR A 506 -0.63 -23.09 8.60
C THR A 506 0.16 -23.55 7.39
N MET A 507 -0.06 -24.78 6.90
CA MET A 507 0.57 -25.25 5.67
C MET A 507 -0.01 -24.55 4.45
N VAL A 508 0.85 -24.30 3.48
CA VAL A 508 0.49 -23.66 2.20
C VAL A 508 0.98 -24.53 1.07
N CYS A 509 0.11 -24.88 0.14
CA CYS A 509 0.50 -25.53 -1.10
C CYS A 509 0.21 -24.61 -2.28
N GLY A 510 1.04 -24.69 -3.32
CA GLY A 510 0.82 -23.90 -4.52
C GLY A 510 1.46 -24.51 -5.75
N ILE A 511 0.90 -24.16 -6.90
CA ILE A 511 1.32 -24.60 -8.22
C ILE A 511 1.95 -23.39 -8.90
N ARG A 512 3.07 -23.60 -9.60
CA ARG A 512 3.80 -22.53 -10.27
C ARG A 512 2.94 -21.94 -11.38
N ASP A 513 2.71 -20.63 -11.31
CA ASP A 513 1.91 -19.88 -12.27
C ASP A 513 2.77 -19.56 -13.52
N ASP A 514 2.60 -20.33 -14.61
CA ASP A 514 3.26 -20.10 -15.89
C ASP A 514 2.42 -19.20 -16.84
N GLY A 515 1.43 -18.48 -16.30
CA GLY A 515 0.72 -17.41 -17.03
C GLY A 515 -0.42 -17.88 -17.93
N GLN A 516 -1.17 -18.91 -17.56
CA GLN A 516 -2.24 -19.45 -18.42
C GLN A 516 -3.61 -19.68 -17.75
N GLU A 517 -4.12 -18.68 -17.01
CA GLU A 517 -5.56 -18.58 -16.72
C GLU A 517 -6.34 -17.70 -17.71
N LYS A 518 -5.71 -17.12 -18.74
CA LYS A 518 -6.41 -16.25 -19.71
C LYS A 518 -7.13 -16.95 -20.88
N ASN A 519 -7.12 -18.28 -21.00
CA ASN A 519 -7.68 -18.97 -22.17
C ASN A 519 -8.77 -20.01 -21.84
N ARG A 520 -9.80 -19.64 -21.08
CA ARG A 520 -11.01 -20.47 -20.91
C ARG A 520 -12.23 -20.05 -21.75
N ASN A 521 -12.11 -19.03 -22.60
CA ASN A 521 -13.15 -18.68 -23.59
C ASN A 521 -12.81 -19.08 -25.03
N LEU A 522 -11.79 -19.91 -25.26
CA LEU A 522 -11.52 -20.51 -26.56
C LEU A 522 -11.86 -22.01 -26.50
N THR A 523 -12.97 -22.39 -27.11
CA THR A 523 -13.37 -23.80 -27.24
C THR A 523 -12.47 -24.47 -28.28
N ILE A 524 -11.72 -25.51 -27.87
CA ILE A 524 -10.90 -26.31 -28.78
C ILE A 524 -11.83 -27.09 -29.72
N GLN A 525 -11.77 -26.76 -31.01
CA GLN A 525 -12.57 -27.41 -32.04
C GLN A 525 -11.84 -28.66 -32.56
N TRP A 526 -12.21 -29.82 -32.05
CA TRP A 526 -11.65 -31.11 -32.47
C TRP A 526 -12.21 -31.53 -33.83
N ASN A 527 -11.35 -32.02 -34.72
CA ASN A 527 -11.70 -32.37 -36.09
C ASN A 527 -12.45 -33.72 -36.26
N GLY A 528 -13.00 -34.29 -35.18
CA GLY A 528 -13.64 -35.60 -35.18
C GLY A 528 -12.71 -36.83 -35.20
N LYS A 529 -11.38 -36.67 -35.38
CA LYS A 529 -10.40 -37.79 -35.46
C LYS A 529 -9.23 -37.71 -34.45
N ASN A 530 -9.36 -36.88 -33.40
CA ASN A 530 -8.47 -36.78 -32.23
C ASN A 530 -7.32 -35.76 -32.29
N TRP A 531 -7.39 -34.76 -33.16
CA TRP A 531 -6.50 -33.59 -33.08
C TRP A 531 -7.26 -32.26 -33.26
N ALA A 532 -6.63 -31.18 -32.82
CA ALA A 532 -7.16 -29.82 -32.93
C ALA A 532 -6.05 -28.79 -33.18
N MET A 533 -6.44 -27.63 -33.71
CA MET A 533 -5.56 -26.46 -33.87
C MET A 533 -5.65 -25.55 -32.64
N SER A 534 -4.65 -24.69 -32.48
CA SER A 534 -4.58 -23.73 -31.38
C SER A 534 -4.65 -24.41 -30.03
N CYS A 535 -3.98 -25.55 -29.88
CA CYS A 535 -3.98 -26.32 -28.64
C CYS A 535 -2.62 -26.97 -28.37
N ASP A 536 -2.43 -27.36 -27.12
CA ASP A 536 -1.21 -28.00 -26.61
C ASP A 536 -1.54 -28.90 -25.40
N PHE A 537 -0.62 -29.80 -25.09
CA PHE A 537 -0.59 -30.62 -23.89
C PHE A 537 0.64 -30.27 -23.07
N ARG A 538 0.46 -30.01 -21.77
CA ARG A 538 1.57 -29.56 -20.92
C ARG A 538 2.53 -30.71 -20.62
N ARG A 539 3.82 -30.51 -20.95
CA ARG A 539 4.94 -31.38 -20.55
C ARG A 539 4.83 -32.82 -21.06
N ASN A 540 5.60 -33.74 -20.46
CA ASN A 540 5.73 -35.15 -20.82
C ASN A 540 6.31 -35.42 -22.22
N ASP A 541 7.13 -34.52 -22.74
CA ASP A 541 7.85 -34.73 -24.00
C ASP A 541 8.78 -35.94 -23.86
N LEU A 542 8.40 -37.01 -24.54
CA LEU A 542 9.17 -38.24 -24.70
C LEU A 542 10.36 -37.99 -25.62
N SER A 543 10.12 -37.31 -26.74
CA SER A 543 11.12 -36.94 -27.72
C SER A 543 10.55 -35.88 -28.68
N TYR A 544 11.39 -35.33 -29.56
CA TYR A 544 10.94 -34.39 -30.59
C TYR A 544 11.57 -34.72 -31.94
N VAL A 545 10.88 -34.37 -33.03
CA VAL A 545 11.36 -34.52 -34.39
C VAL A 545 10.95 -33.33 -35.24
N GLN A 546 11.84 -32.86 -36.11
CA GLN A 546 11.47 -31.87 -37.11
C GLN A 546 10.62 -32.53 -38.20
N THR A 547 9.41 -32.02 -38.38
CA THR A 547 8.46 -32.55 -39.36
C THR A 547 7.36 -31.52 -39.60
N SER A 548 6.63 -31.63 -40.71
CA SER A 548 5.43 -30.82 -40.92
C SER A 548 4.27 -31.33 -40.06
N ARG A 549 3.32 -30.43 -39.77
CA ARG A 549 2.25 -30.68 -38.79
C ARG A 549 1.43 -31.92 -39.13
N GLU A 550 1.13 -32.14 -40.40
CA GLU A 550 0.34 -33.27 -40.89
C GLU A 550 0.95 -34.65 -40.59
N PHE A 551 2.27 -34.75 -40.39
CA PHE A 551 2.94 -36.00 -40.04
C PHE A 551 3.19 -36.18 -38.53
N CYS A 552 2.91 -35.16 -37.71
CA CYS A 552 3.22 -35.21 -36.28
C CYS A 552 2.48 -36.35 -35.55
N GLY A 553 1.20 -36.57 -35.88
CA GLY A 553 0.43 -37.68 -35.31
C GLY A 553 0.97 -39.06 -35.71
N LYS A 554 1.40 -39.23 -36.97
CA LYS A 554 2.04 -40.46 -37.44
C LYS A 554 3.36 -40.70 -36.71
N LYS A 555 4.18 -39.66 -36.51
CA LYS A 555 5.45 -39.77 -35.78
C LYS A 555 5.25 -40.15 -34.31
N CYS A 556 4.22 -39.61 -33.67
CA CYS A 556 3.83 -40.08 -32.34
C CYS A 556 3.41 -41.56 -32.37
N ALA A 557 2.57 -41.99 -33.32
CA ALA A 557 2.14 -43.40 -33.40
C ALA A 557 3.29 -44.39 -33.66
N GLU A 558 4.33 -43.98 -34.39
CA GLU A 558 5.56 -44.75 -34.62
C GLU A 558 6.51 -44.78 -33.41
N THR A 559 6.31 -43.89 -32.43
CA THR A 559 7.23 -43.72 -31.30
C THR A 559 6.75 -44.54 -30.10
N PRO A 560 7.53 -45.54 -29.65
CA PRO A 560 7.14 -46.39 -28.52
C PRO A 560 6.83 -45.57 -27.26
N GLY A 561 5.63 -45.74 -26.71
CA GLY A 561 5.19 -45.04 -25.50
C GLY A 561 4.62 -43.63 -25.73
N CYS A 562 4.54 -43.14 -26.97
CA CYS A 562 3.85 -41.89 -27.26
C CYS A 562 2.33 -42.11 -27.16
N THR A 563 1.64 -41.29 -26.37
CA THR A 563 0.17 -41.32 -26.23
C THR A 563 -0.48 -40.07 -26.82
N HIS A 564 0.28 -38.98 -26.98
CA HIS A 564 -0.21 -37.71 -27.51
C HIS A 564 0.94 -36.85 -28.03
N PHE A 565 0.63 -35.75 -28.71
CA PHE A 565 1.63 -34.89 -29.33
C PHE A 565 1.21 -33.42 -29.36
N THR A 566 2.20 -32.55 -29.52
CA THR A 566 2.05 -31.14 -29.88
C THR A 566 2.97 -30.81 -31.03
N TRP A 567 2.50 -30.03 -32.01
CA TRP A 567 3.31 -29.48 -33.07
C TRP A 567 3.44 -27.96 -32.94
N THR A 568 4.63 -27.43 -33.21
CA THR A 568 4.96 -25.98 -33.16
C THR A 568 5.80 -25.56 -34.37
N ARG A 569 5.84 -24.26 -34.67
CA ARG A 569 6.75 -23.69 -35.69
C ARG A 569 8.23 -23.63 -35.27
N TYR A 570 8.56 -24.12 -34.06
CA TYR A 570 9.92 -24.13 -33.58
C TYR A 570 10.86 -24.79 -34.61
N LYS A 571 11.95 -24.10 -34.95
CA LYS A 571 12.94 -24.51 -35.96
C LYS A 571 12.33 -24.99 -37.29
N GLY A 572 11.32 -24.30 -37.82
CA GLY A 572 10.71 -24.62 -39.11
C GLY A 572 9.64 -25.72 -39.06
N GLY A 573 9.33 -26.26 -37.88
CA GLY A 573 8.31 -27.28 -37.67
C GLY A 573 8.84 -28.40 -36.80
N THR A 574 8.43 -28.43 -35.54
CA THR A 574 8.83 -29.45 -34.57
C THR A 574 7.60 -30.13 -33.98
N CYS A 575 7.58 -31.45 -34.07
CA CYS A 575 6.63 -32.33 -33.41
C CYS A 575 7.21 -32.81 -32.09
N TRP A 576 6.52 -32.51 -31.00
CA TRP A 576 6.83 -32.88 -29.63
C TRP A 576 5.95 -34.07 -29.25
N MET A 577 6.54 -35.25 -29.21
CA MET A 577 5.89 -36.51 -28.90
C MET A 577 5.88 -36.70 -27.40
N LYS A 578 4.73 -37.08 -26.83
CA LYS A 578 4.50 -37.06 -25.39
C LYS A 578 3.92 -38.38 -24.88
N THR A 579 4.18 -38.68 -23.61
CA THR A 579 3.76 -39.93 -22.96
C THR A 579 2.88 -39.70 -21.73
N GLY A 580 2.18 -40.74 -21.26
CA GLY A 580 1.32 -40.70 -20.07
C GLY A 580 -0.18 -40.72 -20.37
N ALA A 581 -0.99 -40.91 -19.33
CA ALA A 581 -2.45 -40.95 -19.44
C ALA A 581 -3.00 -39.55 -19.77
N VAL A 582 -3.76 -39.45 -20.86
CA VAL A 582 -4.26 -38.18 -21.38
C VAL A 582 -5.57 -38.38 -22.15
N SER A 583 -6.43 -37.37 -22.13
CA SER A 583 -7.68 -37.28 -22.87
C SER A 583 -7.80 -35.92 -23.56
N LYS A 584 -8.81 -35.77 -24.42
CA LYS A 584 -9.11 -34.47 -25.07
C LYS A 584 -9.37 -33.34 -24.06
N ASN A 585 -9.86 -33.67 -22.87
CA ASN A 585 -10.15 -32.68 -21.81
C ASN A 585 -8.87 -32.15 -21.15
N ASP A 586 -7.74 -32.82 -21.33
CA ASP A 586 -6.45 -32.42 -20.78
C ASP A 586 -5.69 -31.45 -21.69
N ALA A 587 -6.19 -31.22 -22.92
CA ALA A 587 -5.67 -30.22 -23.84
C ALA A 587 -6.07 -28.81 -23.39
N PHE A 588 -5.20 -27.82 -23.61
CA PHE A 588 -5.52 -26.42 -23.37
C PHE A 588 -5.38 -25.60 -24.66
N ALA A 589 -6.19 -24.54 -24.78
CA ALA A 589 -6.18 -23.66 -25.94
C ALA A 589 -5.01 -22.66 -25.89
N THR A 590 -4.30 -22.51 -27.01
CA THR A 590 -3.19 -21.58 -27.21
C THR A 590 -3.62 -20.40 -28.08
N ASN A 591 -3.04 -19.22 -27.84
CA ASN A 591 -3.24 -18.05 -28.72
C ASN A 591 -2.46 -18.14 -30.04
N ASP A 592 -1.62 -19.16 -30.21
CA ASP A 592 -0.93 -19.43 -31.47
C ASP A 592 -1.84 -20.27 -32.39
N PRO A 593 -2.39 -19.69 -33.48
CA PRO A 593 -3.26 -20.41 -34.40
C PRO A 593 -2.53 -21.46 -35.24
N THR A 594 -1.20 -21.53 -35.12
CA THR A 594 -0.34 -22.41 -35.90
C THR A 594 0.05 -23.67 -35.13
N MET A 595 -0.14 -23.69 -33.81
CA MET A 595 0.06 -24.87 -32.98
C MET A 595 -1.05 -25.90 -33.21
N MET A 596 -0.70 -27.17 -33.04
CA MET A 596 -1.63 -28.29 -33.20
C MET A 596 -1.34 -29.33 -32.12
N CYS A 597 -2.37 -29.91 -31.52
CA CYS A 597 -2.23 -30.99 -30.56
C CYS A 597 -3.14 -32.17 -30.93
N GLY A 598 -2.76 -33.38 -30.51
CA GLY A 598 -3.60 -34.56 -30.73
C GLY A 598 -3.31 -35.70 -29.75
N VAL A 599 -4.32 -36.56 -29.58
CA VAL A 599 -4.26 -37.76 -28.74
C VAL A 599 -4.35 -38.97 -29.66
N LEU A 600 -3.54 -40.00 -29.41
CA LEU A 600 -3.70 -41.27 -30.09
C LEU A 600 -4.81 -42.05 -29.38
N THR A 601 -5.85 -42.43 -30.13
CA THR A 601 -6.76 -43.48 -29.65
C THR A 601 -6.00 -44.78 -29.72
N HIS A 602 -5.62 -45.34 -28.57
CA HIS A 602 -5.27 -46.75 -28.51
C HIS A 602 -6.47 -47.52 -29.06
N ALA A 603 -6.23 -48.34 -30.10
CA ALA A 603 -7.21 -49.25 -30.68
C ALA A 603 -7.57 -50.34 -29.67
#